data_AF-A0A975GIF1-F1
#
_entry.id   AF-A0A975GIF1-F1
#
_cell.length_a   1.000
_cell.length_b   1.000
_cell.length_c   1.000
_cell.angle_alpha   90.00
_cell.angle_beta   90.00
_cell.angle_gamma   90.00
#
_symmetry.space_group_name_H-M   'P 1'
#
loop_
_entity.id
_entity.type
_entity.pdbx_description
1 polymer ?
#
loop_
_entity_poly.entity_id
_entity_poly.type
_entity_poly.pdbx_seq_one_letter_code
_entity_poly.pdbx_strand_id
1 'polypeptide(L)'
;MSPFELVNTIDKEISALTPRLSAAINKALLYYGDGSALIGLEHGKNENDALSFEESEDIKVKQDEDSHVLLKVMEAGTLLEKESSWRLIVDAKPADKDGNMSLRYTLIRDKRIL
;
A
#
# COMPACT_ATOMS: atom_id res chain seq x y z
N MET A 1 2.17 -0.14 -16.36
CA MET A 1 3.59 0.06 -15.95
C MET A 1 4.18 -1.28 -15.52
N SER A 2 5.50 -1.43 -15.48
CA SER A 2 6.11 -2.58 -14.80
C SER A 2 5.91 -2.50 -13.28
N PRO A 3 5.92 -3.63 -12.54
CA PRO A 3 5.81 -3.60 -11.08
C PRO A 3 6.87 -2.71 -10.41
N PHE A 4 8.08 -2.66 -10.97
CA PHE A 4 9.17 -1.83 -10.46
C PHE A 4 8.94 -0.33 -10.71
N GLU A 5 8.44 0.06 -11.89
CA GLU A 5 8.06 1.44 -12.17
C GLU A 5 6.90 1.91 -11.29
N LEU A 6 5.92 1.02 -11.04
CA LEU A 6 4.79 1.29 -10.17
C LEU A 6 5.24 1.53 -8.73
N VAL A 7 6.10 0.65 -8.19
CA VAL A 7 6.73 0.82 -6.87
C VAL A 7 7.44 2.15 -6.76
N ASN A 8 8.33 2.47 -7.70
CA ASN A 8 9.09 3.72 -7.64
C ASN A 8 8.20 4.96 -7.73
N THR A 9 7.08 4.86 -8.45
CA THR A 9 6.11 5.96 -8.56
C THR A 9 5.39 6.16 -7.24
N ILE A 10 4.85 5.10 -6.65
CA ILE A 10 4.14 5.16 -5.37
C ILE A 10 5.09 5.60 -4.25
N ASP A 11 6.29 5.02 -4.18
CA ASP A 11 7.27 5.32 -3.13
C ASP A 11 7.66 6.79 -3.11
N LYS A 12 7.85 7.42 -4.28
CA LYS A 12 8.13 8.86 -4.37
C LYS A 12 7.00 9.74 -3.83
N GLU A 13 5.76 9.31 -3.96
CA GLU A 13 4.59 10.09 -3.54
C GLU A 13 4.35 9.99 -2.03
N ILE A 14 4.52 8.79 -1.46
CA ILE A 14 4.03 8.53 -0.09
C ILE A 14 5.11 8.16 0.93
N SER A 15 6.34 7.82 0.54
CA SER A 15 7.37 7.34 1.50
C SER A 15 7.72 8.35 2.59
N ALA A 16 7.73 9.64 2.26
CA ALA A 16 8.01 10.71 3.22
C ALA A 16 6.84 10.97 4.19
N LEU A 17 5.62 10.56 3.83
CA LEU A 17 4.40 10.81 4.60
C LEU A 17 3.98 9.57 5.41
N THR A 18 4.02 8.41 4.77
CA THR A 18 3.53 7.11 5.25
C THR A 18 4.55 6.02 4.90
N PRO A 19 5.72 6.01 5.57
CA PRO A 19 6.83 5.14 5.21
C PRO A 19 6.49 3.65 5.34
N ARG A 20 5.64 3.27 6.31
CA ARG A 20 5.26 1.85 6.46
C ARG A 20 4.28 1.41 5.40
N LEU A 21 3.33 2.26 5.00
CA LEU A 21 2.47 1.98 3.84
C LEU A 21 3.29 1.81 2.56
N SER A 22 4.29 2.68 2.31
CA SER A 22 5.17 2.52 1.14
C SER A 22 5.88 1.16 1.16
N ALA A 23 6.46 0.79 2.30
CA ALA A 23 7.11 -0.51 2.47
C ALA A 23 6.13 -1.69 2.28
N ALA A 24 4.89 -1.56 2.75
CA ALA A 24 3.85 -2.57 2.58
C ALA A 24 3.46 -2.75 1.11
N ILE A 25 3.33 -1.66 0.35
CA ILE A 25 3.08 -1.71 -1.11
C ILE A 25 4.26 -2.34 -1.84
N ASN A 26 5.50 -1.99 -1.47
CA ASN A 26 6.70 -2.59 -2.04
C ASN A 26 6.73 -4.11 -1.79
N LYS A 27 6.36 -4.53 -0.57
CA LYS A 27 6.19 -5.95 -0.22
C LYS A 27 5.14 -6.62 -1.08
N ALA A 28 3.97 -5.99 -1.23
CA ALA A 28 2.88 -6.51 -2.06
C ALA A 28 3.30 -6.70 -3.53
N LEU A 29 3.98 -5.72 -4.12
CA LEU A 29 4.32 -5.73 -5.56
C LEU A 29 5.56 -6.56 -5.88
N LEU A 30 6.62 -6.50 -5.06
CA LEU A 30 7.91 -7.12 -5.39
C LEU A 30 8.14 -8.48 -4.74
N TYR A 31 7.50 -8.77 -3.61
CA TYR A 31 7.66 -10.06 -2.92
C TYR A 31 6.47 -10.98 -3.18
N TYR A 32 5.25 -10.43 -3.24
CA TYR A 32 4.01 -11.19 -3.43
C TYR A 32 3.28 -10.93 -4.76
N GLY A 33 3.78 -9.99 -5.57
CA GLY A 33 3.24 -9.62 -6.88
C GLY A 33 4.15 -10.05 -8.03
N ASP A 34 3.66 -9.98 -9.26
CA ASP A 34 4.24 -10.62 -10.46
C ASP A 34 5.73 -10.32 -10.75
N GLY A 35 6.36 -9.35 -10.06
CA GLY A 35 7.79 -9.10 -10.11
C GLY A 35 8.67 -10.02 -9.26
N SER A 36 8.08 -10.90 -8.43
CA SER A 36 8.81 -11.81 -7.55
C SER A 36 9.10 -13.15 -8.23
N ALA A 37 10.38 -13.51 -8.33
CA ALA A 37 10.81 -14.85 -8.76
C ALA A 37 10.42 -15.97 -7.77
N LEU A 38 9.85 -15.63 -6.61
CA LEU A 38 9.54 -16.55 -5.51
C LEU A 38 8.06 -16.89 -5.39
N ILE A 39 7.19 -16.30 -6.21
CA ILE A 39 5.76 -16.63 -6.19
C ILE A 39 5.58 -18.08 -6.67
N GLY A 40 4.81 -18.87 -5.91
CA GLY A 40 4.63 -20.29 -6.21
C GLY A 40 5.71 -21.22 -5.65
N LEU A 41 6.81 -20.68 -5.07
CA LEU A 41 7.93 -21.48 -4.54
C LEU A 41 7.84 -21.77 -3.04
N GLU A 42 7.07 -20.99 -2.26
CA GLU A 42 6.75 -21.36 -0.87
C GLU A 42 5.71 -22.49 -0.84
N HIS A 43 5.95 -23.51 -0.03
CA HIS A 43 5.05 -24.65 0.13
C HIS A 43 3.67 -24.17 0.58
N GLY A 44 2.67 -24.26 -0.31
CA GLY A 44 1.29 -23.86 -0.04
C GLY A 44 0.89 -22.43 -0.44
N LYS A 45 1.70 -21.70 -1.21
CA LYS A 45 1.30 -20.40 -1.80
C LYS A 45 1.45 -20.42 -3.31
N ASN A 46 0.39 -20.84 -4.00
CA ASN A 46 0.27 -20.70 -5.45
C ASN A 46 0.20 -19.22 -5.82
N GLU A 47 0.67 -18.87 -7.01
CA GLU A 47 0.54 -17.52 -7.56
C GLU A 47 -0.92 -17.04 -7.61
N ASN A 48 -1.88 -17.97 -7.65
CA ASN A 48 -3.31 -17.71 -7.74
C ASN A 48 -4.03 -17.65 -6.40
N ASP A 49 -3.34 -17.83 -5.27
CA ASP A 49 -3.99 -17.82 -3.97
C ASP A 49 -4.45 -16.40 -3.60
N ALA A 50 -5.62 -16.30 -2.96
CA ALA A 50 -6.05 -15.05 -2.37
C ALA A 50 -5.06 -14.68 -1.26
N LEU A 51 -4.48 -13.48 -1.34
CA LEU A 51 -3.55 -12.97 -0.34
C LEU A 51 -4.07 -11.64 0.17
N SER A 52 -4.13 -11.52 1.48
CA SER A 52 -4.40 -10.26 2.15
C SER A 52 -3.51 -10.11 3.35
N PHE A 53 -3.09 -8.89 3.65
CA PHE A 53 -2.43 -8.58 4.90
C PHE A 53 -2.80 -7.18 5.38
N GLU A 54 -2.83 -7.02 6.69
CA GLU A 54 -3.14 -5.78 7.38
C GLU A 54 -1.86 -5.27 8.05
N GLU A 55 -1.69 -3.96 7.99
CA GLU A 55 -0.58 -3.24 8.58
C GLU A 55 -1.10 -1.90 9.10
N SER A 56 -0.35 -1.28 10.01
CA SER A 56 -0.73 0.00 10.59
C SER A 56 0.46 0.88 10.94
N GLU A 57 0.25 2.19 10.89
CA GLU A 57 1.24 3.18 11.30
C GLU A 57 0.61 4.38 11.99
N ASP A 58 1.35 4.92 12.95
CA ASP A 58 1.07 6.21 13.58
C ASP A 58 2.10 7.21 13.07
N ILE A 59 1.63 8.34 12.55
CA ILE A 59 2.46 9.39 11.99
C ILE A 59 2.17 10.73 12.66
N LYS A 60 3.21 11.57 12.72
CA LYS A 60 3.06 12.98 13.11
C LYS A 60 2.75 13.81 11.88
N VAL A 61 1.63 14.50 11.89
CA VAL A 61 1.24 15.47 10.87
C VAL A 61 1.07 16.85 11.51
N LYS A 62 1.34 17.91 10.76
CA LYS A 62 1.01 19.25 11.26
C LYS A 62 -0.50 19.44 11.26
N GLN A 63 -0.97 20.42 12.04
CA GLN A 63 -2.35 20.88 11.93
C GLN A 63 -2.66 21.22 10.46
N ASP A 64 -3.80 20.71 9.97
CA ASP A 64 -4.32 20.86 8.61
C ASP A 64 -3.57 20.10 7.48
N GLU A 65 -2.58 19.26 7.80
CA GLU A 65 -1.90 18.39 6.80
C GLU A 65 -2.51 16.99 6.68
N ASP A 66 -3.43 16.60 7.58
CA ASP A 66 -4.06 15.27 7.62
C ASP A 66 -4.80 14.93 6.32
N SER A 67 -5.53 15.91 5.78
CA SER A 67 -6.29 15.78 4.53
C SER A 67 -5.37 15.63 3.32
N HIS A 68 -4.19 16.26 3.34
CA HIS A 68 -3.19 16.12 2.28
C HIS A 68 -2.55 14.72 2.30
N VAL A 69 -2.24 14.20 3.49
CA VAL A 69 -1.76 12.81 3.63
C VAL A 69 -2.80 11.82 3.12
N LEU A 70 -4.07 11.97 3.51
CA LEU A 70 -5.15 11.12 3.02
C LEU A 70 -5.28 11.17 1.50
N LEU A 71 -5.23 12.35 0.90
CA LEU A 71 -5.30 12.50 -0.55
C LEU A 71 -4.18 11.71 -1.23
N LYS A 72 -2.93 11.86 -0.76
CA LYS A 72 -1.76 11.16 -1.32
C LYS A 72 -1.87 9.64 -1.19
N VAL A 73 -2.36 9.16 -0.05
CA VAL A 73 -2.62 7.74 0.17
C VAL A 73 -3.71 7.21 -0.79
N MET A 74 -4.78 7.97 -1.00
CA MET A 74 -5.86 7.59 -1.93
C MET A 74 -5.40 7.62 -3.40
N GLU A 75 -4.56 8.58 -3.79
CA GLU A 75 -3.93 8.64 -5.11
C GLU A 75 -3.06 7.40 -5.35
N ALA A 76 -2.23 7.03 -4.36
CA ALA A 76 -1.42 5.82 -4.42
C ALA A 76 -2.25 4.54 -4.51
N GLY A 77 -3.32 4.43 -3.72
CA GLY A 77 -4.26 3.30 -3.77
C GLY A 77 -4.95 3.17 -5.13
N THR A 78 -5.40 4.29 -5.69
CA THR A 78 -6.02 4.34 -7.02
C THR A 78 -5.05 3.89 -8.11
N LEU A 79 -3.80 4.35 -8.05
CA LEU A 79 -2.77 3.96 -9.00
C LEU A 79 -2.42 2.47 -8.87
N LEU A 80 -2.30 1.97 -7.64
CA LEU A 80 -2.06 0.56 -7.35
C LEU A 80 -3.15 -0.34 -7.95
N GLU A 81 -4.42 0.00 -7.74
CA GLU A 81 -5.57 -0.76 -8.27
C GLU A 81 -5.65 -0.74 -9.79
N LYS A 82 -5.26 0.37 -10.42
CA LYS A 82 -5.30 0.53 -11.87
C LYS A 82 -4.20 -0.28 -12.57
N GLU A 83 -3.03 -0.39 -11.96
CA GLU A 83 -1.81 -0.91 -12.60
C GLU A 83 -1.37 -2.27 -12.03
N SER A 84 -2.14 -2.87 -11.12
CA SER A 84 -1.81 -4.16 -10.51
C SER A 84 -3.06 -4.94 -10.05
N SER A 85 -2.87 -6.21 -9.66
CA SER A 85 -3.93 -7.02 -9.05
C SER A 85 -4.15 -6.72 -7.55
N TRP A 86 -3.62 -5.61 -7.04
CA TRP A 86 -3.70 -5.25 -5.62
C TRP A 86 -4.67 -4.11 -5.38
N ARG A 87 -5.50 -4.27 -4.35
CA ARG A 87 -6.37 -3.24 -3.79
C ARG A 87 -5.84 -2.79 -2.43
N LEU A 88 -5.96 -1.49 -2.17
CA LEU A 88 -5.63 -0.88 -0.88
C LEU A 88 -6.91 -0.37 -0.21
N ILE A 89 -7.23 -0.90 0.96
CA ILE A 89 -8.28 -0.36 1.84
C ILE A 89 -7.59 0.39 2.96
N VAL A 90 -8.03 1.62 3.24
CA VAL A 90 -7.46 2.48 4.29
C VAL A 90 -8.55 2.90 5.26
N ASP A 91 -8.32 2.61 6.54
CA ASP A 91 -9.04 3.19 7.66
C ASP A 91 -8.11 4.20 8.33
N ALA A 92 -8.57 5.43 8.47
CA ALA A 92 -7.78 6.54 8.96
C ALA A 92 -8.48 7.21 10.13
N LYS A 93 -7.75 7.31 11.24
CA LYS A 93 -8.11 8.17 12.34
C LYS A 93 -7.44 9.52 12.14
N PRO A 94 -8.21 10.61 11.97
CA PRO A 94 -7.66 11.96 11.80
C PRO A 94 -6.73 12.35 12.95
N ALA A 95 -5.89 13.35 12.69
CA ALA A 95 -4.91 13.82 13.65
C ALA A 95 -5.57 14.26 14.96
N ASP A 96 -5.02 13.84 16.10
CA ASP A 96 -5.41 14.35 17.41
C ASP A 96 -4.84 15.76 17.67
N LYS A 97 -5.11 16.31 18.87
CA LYS A 97 -4.61 17.64 19.27
C LYS A 97 -3.08 17.74 19.28
N ASP A 98 -2.39 16.61 19.38
CA ASP A 98 -0.94 16.52 19.38
C ASP A 98 -0.39 16.23 17.96
N GLY A 99 -1.25 16.18 16.94
CA GLY A 99 -0.88 15.90 15.55
C GLY A 99 -0.60 14.42 15.27
N ASN A 100 -1.04 13.49 16.12
CA ASN A 100 -0.90 12.06 15.85
C ASN A 100 -2.07 11.57 14.99
N MET A 101 -1.77 11.11 13.79
CA MET A 101 -2.71 10.47 12.88
C MET A 101 -2.41 8.97 12.82
N SER A 102 -3.44 8.13 12.91
CA SER A 102 -3.30 6.67 12.81
C SER A 102 -3.88 6.18 11.51
N LEU A 103 -3.13 5.33 10.80
CA LEU A 103 -3.53 4.70 9.56
C LEU A 103 -3.51 3.19 9.75
N ARG A 104 -4.58 2.52 9.35
CA ARG A 104 -4.66 1.07 9.19
C ARG A 104 -4.94 0.77 7.73
N TYR A 105 -4.13 -0.09 7.14
CA TYR A 105 -4.23 -0.41 5.73
C TYR A 105 -4.30 -1.93 5.53
N THR A 106 -5.20 -2.34 4.64
CA THR A 106 -5.33 -3.72 4.19
C THR A 106 -5.01 -3.79 2.71
N LEU A 107 -3.99 -4.55 2.36
CA LEU A 107 -3.65 -4.87 0.97
C LEU A 107 -4.27 -6.21 0.62
N ILE A 108 -5.04 -6.25 -0.47
CA ILE A 108 -5.74 -7.45 -0.93
C ILE A 108 -5.37 -7.70 -2.39
N ARG A 109 -4.87 -8.91 -2.68
CA ARG A 109 -4.65 -9.36 -4.05
C ARG A 109 -5.95 -9.95 -4.59
N ASP A 110 -6.51 -9.33 -5.61
CA ASP A 110 -7.68 -9.82 -6.33
C ASP A 110 -7.37 -9.95 -7.83
N LYS A 111 -7.06 -11.18 -8.26
CA LYS A 111 -6.78 -11.51 -9.66
C LYS A 111 -8.01 -11.41 -10.59
N ARG A 112 -9.20 -11.03 -10.08
CA ARG A 112 -10.38 -10.75 -10.91
C ARG A 112 -10.39 -9.32 -11.45
N ILE A 113 -9.43 -8.49 -11.04
CA ILE A 113 -9.37 -7.06 -11.37
C ILE A 113 -8.56 -6.79 -12.66
N LEU A 114 -7.85 -7.80 -13.21
CA LEU A 114 -7.09 -7.69 -14.46
C LEU A 114 -7.33 -8.88 -15.39
#